data_AF-A0A7V9GW46-F1
#
_entry.id   AF-A0A7V9GW46-F1
#
_cell.length_a   1.000
_cell.length_b   1.000
_cell.length_c   1.000
_cell.angle_alpha   90.00
_cell.angle_beta   90.00
_cell.angle_gamma   90.00
#
_symmetry.space_group_name_H-M   'P 1'
#
loop_
_entity.id
_entity.type
_entity.pdbx_description
1 polymer ?
#
loop_
_entity_poly.entity_id
_entity_poly.type
_entity_poly.pdbx_seq_one_letter_code
_entity_poly.pdbx_strand_id
1 'polypeptide(L)' 'MRTFSSPADTLTAIGDELEPGPWLEVTQERVDAFADATGDHQWIHVDVERATAGPFGGTIAHGYLTLSLLP' A
#
# COMPACT_ATOMS: atom_id res chain seq x y z
N MET A 1 -1.32 -6.12 19.07
CA MET A 1 -2.10 -6.95 18.13
C MET A 1 -3.12 -7.74 18.93
N ARG A 2 -4.42 -7.58 18.63
CA ARG A 2 -5.48 -8.35 19.28
C ARG A 2 -5.47 -9.78 18.73
N THR A 3 -5.60 -10.76 19.60
CA THR A 3 -5.67 -12.19 19.22
C THR A 3 -7.06 -12.72 19.58
N PHE A 4 -7.69 -13.39 18.62
CA PHE A 4 -8.95 -14.11 18.83
C PHE A 4 -8.65 -15.61 18.95
N SER A 5 -9.33 -16.32 19.86
CA SER A 5 -9.12 -17.75 20.07
C SER A 5 -9.89 -18.61 19.07
N SER A 6 -10.95 -18.06 18.47
CA SER A 6 -11.70 -18.67 17.38
C SER A 6 -12.26 -17.62 16.41
N PRO A 7 -12.63 -17.99 15.17
CA PRO A 7 -13.32 -17.07 14.25
C PRO A 7 -14.63 -16.52 14.82
N ALA A 8 -15.35 -17.28 15.66
CA ALA A 8 -16.60 -16.84 16.26
C ALA A 8 -16.40 -15.67 17.23
N ASP A 9 -15.25 -15.58 17.89
CA ASP A 9 -14.92 -14.52 18.84
C ASP A 9 -14.88 -13.14 18.15
N THR A 10 -14.62 -13.09 16.83
CA THR A 10 -14.58 -11.84 16.07
C THR A 10 -15.93 -11.12 16.02
N LEU A 11 -17.04 -11.85 16.12
CA LEU A 11 -18.39 -11.27 16.12
C LEU A 11 -18.62 -10.34 17.31
N THR A 12 -17.91 -10.58 18.42
CA THR A 12 -18.00 -9.74 19.63
C THR A 12 -17.23 -8.42 19.49
N ALA A 13 -16.42 -8.29 18.45
CA ALA A 13 -15.57 -7.12 18.19
C ALA A 13 -16.11 -6.20 17.08
N ILE A 14 -17.34 -6.44 16.60
CA ILE A 14 -17.96 -5.59 15.57
C ILE A 14 -18.12 -4.18 16.13
N GLY A 15 -17.54 -3.20 15.43
CA GLY A 15 -17.55 -1.80 15.84
C GLY A 15 -16.40 -1.40 16.76
N ASP A 16 -15.60 -2.34 17.24
CA ASP A 16 -14.36 -2.04 17.95
C ASP A 16 -13.32 -1.46 16.98
N GLU A 17 -12.60 -0.44 17.43
CA GLU A 17 -11.44 0.09 16.71
C GLU A 17 -10.23 -0.85 16.92
N LEU A 18 -9.50 -1.13 15.83
CA LEU A 18 -8.23 -1.84 15.89
C LEU A 18 -7.08 -0.84 15.85
N GLU A 19 -6.09 -1.06 16.71
CA GLU A 19 -4.88 -0.25 16.73
C GLU A 19 -4.18 -0.28 15.36
N PRO A 20 -3.66 0.86 14.89
CA PRO A 20 -2.87 0.92 13.67
C PRO A 20 -1.67 -0.05 13.71
N GLY A 21 -1.37 -0.64 12.55
CA GLY A 21 -0.14 -1.41 12.37
C GLY A 21 1.12 -0.53 12.46
N PRO A 22 2.32 -1.14 12.54
CA PRO A 22 3.56 -0.40 12.40
C PRO A 22 3.62 0.31 11.04
N TRP A 23 4.29 1.46 11.00
CA TRP A 23 4.56 2.15 9.74
C TRP A 23 5.37 1.26 8.79
N LEU A 24 4.99 1.29 7.51
CA LEU A 24 5.70 0.64 6.42
C LEU A 24 6.24 1.71 5.47
N GLU A 25 7.56 1.71 5.25
CA GLU A 25 8.16 2.54 4.23
C GLU A 25 7.86 1.99 2.84
N VAL A 26 7.33 2.85 1.96
CA VAL A 26 7.08 2.52 0.55
C VAL A 26 8.25 3.01 -0.27
N THR A 27 9.13 2.08 -0.64
CA THR A 27 10.33 2.37 -1.45
C THR A 27 10.00 2.35 -2.95
N GLN A 28 10.81 3.03 -3.75
CA GLN A 28 10.70 2.98 -5.21
C GLN A 28 10.82 1.54 -5.74
N GLU A 29 11.73 0.72 -5.18
CA GLU A 29 11.88 -0.69 -5.55
C GLU A 29 10.57 -1.49 -5.41
N ARG A 30 9.78 -1.22 -4.35
CA ARG A 30 8.47 -1.85 -4.17
C ARG A 30 7.48 -1.38 -5.23
N VAL A 31 7.49 -0.10 -5.57
CA VAL A 31 6.64 0.49 -6.61
C VAL A 31 6.99 -0.13 -7.97
N ASP A 32 8.27 -0.24 -8.30
CA ASP A 32 8.74 -0.83 -9.55
C ASP A 32 8.40 -2.33 -9.64
N ALA A 33 8.60 -3.09 -8.56
CA ALA A 33 8.21 -4.49 -8.52
C ALA A 33 6.69 -4.70 -8.68
N PHE A 34 5.88 -3.78 -8.16
CA PHE A 34 4.43 -3.81 -8.37
C PHE A 34 4.06 -3.49 -9.82
N ALA A 35 4.74 -2.54 -10.46
CA ALA A 35 4.59 -2.26 -11.89
C ALA A 35 4.90 -3.52 -12.71
N ASP A 36 6.00 -4.21 -12.42
CA ASP A 36 6.38 -5.45 -13.11
C ASP A 36 5.36 -6.57 -12.91
N ALA A 37 4.81 -6.72 -11.71
CA ALA A 37 3.82 -7.75 -11.40
C ALA A 37 2.46 -7.51 -12.07
N THR A 38 2.09 -6.25 -12.30
CA THR A 38 0.75 -5.87 -12.77
C THR A 38 0.72 -5.38 -14.22
N GLY A 39 1.88 -5.06 -14.80
CA GLY A 39 2.01 -4.42 -16.11
C GLY A 39 1.68 -2.92 -16.11
N ASP A 40 1.49 -2.30 -14.94
CA ASP A 40 1.26 -0.86 -14.83
C ASP A 40 2.58 -0.09 -14.67
N HIS A 41 3.22 0.17 -15.82
CA HIS A 41 4.41 1.02 -15.92
C HIS A 41 4.06 2.47 -16.25
N GLN A 42 2.92 2.99 -15.78
CA GLN A 42 2.59 4.40 -15.99
C GLN A 42 3.68 5.29 -15.39
N TRP A 43 4.15 6.27 -16.17
CA TRP A 43 5.35 7.08 -15.85
C TRP A 43 5.33 7.76 -14.48
N ILE A 44 4.15 8.09 -13.94
CA ILE A 44 4.02 8.69 -12.60
C ILE A 44 4.50 7.76 -11.47
N HIS A 45 4.63 6.46 -11.75
CA HIS A 45 5.08 5.44 -10.80
C HIS A 45 6.56 5.11 -10.96
N VAL A 46 7.05 4.99 -12.19
CA VAL A 46 8.35 4.33 -12.47
C VAL A 46 9.41 5.24 -13.13
N ASP A 47 9.02 6.40 -13.67
CA ASP A 47 9.96 7.30 -14.36
C ASP A 47 10.26 8.50 -13.47
N VAL A 48 11.36 8.43 -12.71
CA VAL A 48 11.74 9.44 -11.72
C VAL A 48 11.95 10.82 -12.34
N GLU A 49 12.66 10.89 -13.47
CA GLU A 49 12.97 12.16 -14.12
C GLU A 49 11.68 12.85 -14.60
N ARG A 50 10.81 12.09 -15.27
CA ARG A 50 9.55 12.61 -15.77
C ARG A 50 8.57 12.93 -14.65
N ALA A 51 8.48 12.08 -13.62
CA ALA A 51 7.62 12.26 -12.46
C ALA A 51 7.99 13.51 -11.65
N THR A 52 9.28 13.80 -11.52
CA THR A 52 9.80 15.01 -10.85
C THR A 52 9.34 16.30 -11.53
N ALA A 53 9.30 16.33 -12.86
CA ALA A 53 8.75 17.45 -13.63
C ALA A 53 7.21 17.49 -13.67
N GLY A 54 6.57 16.45 -13.15
CA GLY A 54 5.13 16.25 -13.17
C GLY A 54 4.38 16.94 -12.03
N PRO A 55 3.06 16.77 -11.96
CA PRO A 55 2.20 17.47 -10.99
C PRO A 55 2.42 17.03 -9.55
N PHE A 56 3.08 15.88 -9.31
CA PHE A 56 3.34 15.34 -7.99
C PHE A 56 4.75 15.66 -7.46
N GLY A 57 5.63 16.23 -8.30
CA GLY A 57 7.00 16.59 -7.90
C GLY A 57 7.93 15.40 -7.65
N GLY A 58 7.53 14.20 -8.01
CA GLY A 58 8.25 12.94 -7.82
C GLY A 58 7.36 11.75 -8.19
N THR A 59 7.90 10.54 -8.11
CA THR A 59 7.12 9.31 -8.27
C THR A 59 6.13 9.15 -7.11
N ILE A 60 4.99 8.54 -7.42
CA ILE A 60 4.00 8.15 -6.41
C ILE A 60 3.74 6.64 -6.53
N ALA A 61 3.35 6.01 -5.42
CA ALA A 61 2.94 4.62 -5.44
C ALA A 61 1.66 4.40 -6.27
N HIS A 62 1.49 3.20 -6.82
CA HIS A 62 0.22 2.78 -7.42
C HIS A 62 -0.89 2.80 -6.37
N GLY A 63 -2.08 3.29 -6.73
CA GLY A 63 -3.24 3.22 -5.83
C GLY A 63 -3.58 1.78 -5.43
N TYR A 64 -3.43 0.83 -6.37
CA TYR A 64 -3.63 -0.59 -6.11
C TYR A 64 -2.54 -1.20 -5.23
N LEU A 65 -1.30 -0.72 -5.26
CA LEU A 65 -0.27 -1.14 -4.30
C LEU A 65 -0.72 -0.80 -2.88
N THR A 66 -1.16 0.44 -2.64
CA THR A 66 -1.68 0.86 -1.32
C THR A 66 -2.86 -0.01 -0.88
N LEU A 67 -3.80 -0.32 -1.77
CA LEU A 67 -4.93 -1.20 -1.47
C LEU A 67 -4.47 -2.62 -1.10
N SER A 68 -3.48 -3.17 -1.81
CA SER A 68 -2.92 -4.50 -1.56
C SER A 68 -2.10 -4.61 -0.28
N LEU A 69 -1.78 -3.48 0.38
CA LEU A 69 -1.08 -3.46 1.67
C LEU A 69 -2.03 -3.50 2.88
N LEU A 70 -3.35 -3.56 2.65
CA LEU A 70 -4.30 -3.84 3.73
C LEU A 70 -4.04 -5.25 4.32
N PRO A 71 -4.00 -5.37 5.67
CA PRO A 71 -3.77 -6.64 6.35
C PRO A 71 -4.95 -7.61 6.26
#